data_AF-A0A509LHV8-F1
#
_entry.id   AF-A0A509LHV8-F1
#
_cell.length_a   1.000
_cell.length_b   1.000
_cell.length_c   1.000
_cell.angle_alpha   90.00
_cell.angle_beta   90.00
_cell.angle_gamma   90.00
#
_symmetry.space_group_name_H-M   'P 1'
#
loop_
_entity.id
_entity.type
_entity.pdbx_description
1 polymer ?
#
loop_
_entity_poly.entity_id
_entity_poly.type
_entity_poly.pdbx_seq_one_letter_code
_entity_poly.pdbx_strand_id
1 'polypeptide(L)'
;MLEFFKKSMLTGVGLALKTWDEVEALGKELEEKGQMPQKEAKKFITELRKKYEETQAKLEQRVEKSVKEFLKKADIVTREDLKGLKKEIRELKKLISSGASTEA
;
A
#
# COMPACT_ATOMS: atom_id res chain seq x y z
N MET A 1 9.39 7.71 35.62
CA MET A 1 9.63 8.21 34.25
C MET A 1 10.00 7.10 33.28
N LEU A 2 11.15 6.44 33.43
CA LEU A 2 11.58 5.36 32.52
C LEU A 2 10.59 4.19 32.41
N GLU A 3 10.00 3.75 33.52
CA GLU A 3 9.02 2.66 33.52
C GLU A 3 7.71 3.02 32.78
N PHE A 4 7.27 4.28 32.85
CA PHE A 4 6.11 4.74 32.09
C PHE A 4 6.41 4.75 30.60
N PHE A 5 7.58 5.25 30.21
CA PHE A 5 8.04 5.22 28.82
C PHE A 5 8.11 3.80 28.25
N LYS A 6 8.69 2.84 28.99
CA LYS A 6 8.73 1.43 28.59
C LYS A 6 7.32 0.87 28.37
N LYS A 7 6.40 1.14 29.30
CA LYS A 7 4.99 0.71 29.18
C LYS A 7 4.31 1.35 27.98
N SER A 8 4.48 2.66 27.75
CA SER A 8 3.91 3.34 26.59
C SER A 8 4.45 2.81 25.27
N MET A 9 5.76 2.50 25.19
CA MET A 9 6.34 1.87 24.02
C MET A 9 5.77 0.47 23.79
N LEU A 10 5.68 -0.36 24.83
CA LEU A 10 5.12 -1.71 24.74
C LEU A 10 3.66 -1.68 24.29
N THR A 11 2.86 -0.75 24.84
CA THR A 11 1.48 -0.52 24.38
C THR A 11 1.46 -0.06 22.92
N GLY A 12 2.33 0.87 22.53
CA GLY A 12 2.43 1.33 21.14
C GLY A 12 2.77 0.21 20.17
N VAL A 13 3.72 -0.66 20.52
CA VAL A 13 4.07 -1.86 19.75
C VAL A 13 2.90 -2.84 19.70
N GLY A 14 2.25 -3.10 20.85
CA GLY A 14 1.08 -3.98 20.92
C GLY A 14 -0.09 -3.49 20.06
N LEU A 15 -0.32 -2.17 20.02
CA LEU A 15 -1.32 -1.55 19.15
C LEU A 15 -0.92 -1.62 17.67
N ALA A 16 0.36 -1.44 17.34
CA ALA A 16 0.85 -1.52 15.96
C ALA A 16 0.77 -2.93 15.36
N LEU A 17 0.79 -3.97 16.20
CA LEU A 17 0.65 -5.38 15.78
C LEU A 17 -0.81 -5.82 15.63
N LYS A 18 -1.77 -5.00 16.08
CA LYS A 18 -3.20 -5.32 16.01
C LYS A 18 -3.82 -4.92 14.68
N THR A 19 -4.88 -5.64 14.33
CA THR A 19 -5.74 -5.29 13.19
C THR A 19 -6.58 -4.05 13.48
N TRP A 20 -7.10 -3.41 12.43
CA TRP A 20 -7.98 -2.25 12.59
C TRP A 20 -9.22 -2.58 13.44
N ASP A 21 -9.84 -3.74 13.21
CA ASP A 21 -11.04 -4.17 13.93
C ASP A 21 -10.76 -4.34 15.44
N GLU A 22 -9.60 -4.86 15.80
CA GLU A 22 -9.17 -4.98 17.21
C GLU A 22 -8.93 -3.60 17.85
N VAL A 23 -8.35 -2.66 17.11
CA VAL A 23 -8.13 -1.29 17.60
C VAL A 23 -9.46 -0.57 17.79
N GLU A 24 -10.41 -0.76 16.87
CA GLU A 24 -11.77 -0.20 16.98
C GLU A 24 -12.53 -0.80 18.18
N ALA A 25 -12.42 -2.11 18.40
CA ALA A 25 -13.02 -2.80 19.55
C ALA A 25 -12.47 -2.27 20.87
N LEU A 26 -11.15 -2.07 20.98
CA LEU A 26 -10.52 -1.46 22.15
C LEU A 26 -11.03 -0.03 22.38
N GLY A 27 -11.21 0.76 21.32
CA GLY A 27 -11.77 2.11 21.42
C GLY A 27 -13.19 2.12 22.01
N LYS A 28 -14.05 1.20 21.55
CA LYS A 28 -15.43 1.04 22.07
C LYS A 28 -15.43 0.62 23.54
N GLU A 29 -14.56 -0.32 23.92
CA GLU A 29 -14.43 -0.76 25.31
C GLU A 29 -14.01 0.38 26.25
N LEU A 30 -13.11 1.27 25.80
CA LEU A 30 -12.68 2.45 26.57
C LEU A 30 -13.79 3.50 26.71
N GLU A 31 -14.64 3.66 25.69
CA GLU A 31 -15.84 4.50 25.73
C GLU A 31 -16.87 3.96 26.72
N GLU A 32 -17.16 2.65 26.66
CA GLU A 32 -18.10 1.97 27.57
C GLU A 32 -17.64 2.02 29.03
N LYS A 33 -16.34 1.89 29.27
CA LYS A 33 -15.73 2.00 30.61
C LYS A 33 -15.67 3.44 31.14
N GLY A 34 -16.14 4.43 30.37
CA GLY A 34 -16.16 5.84 30.77
C GLY A 34 -14.77 6.45 30.90
N GLN A 35 -13.73 5.83 30.31
CA GLN A 35 -12.36 6.34 30.36
C GLN A 35 -12.14 7.51 29.39
N MET A 36 -13.05 7.70 28.44
CA MET A 36 -13.01 8.79 27.46
C MET A 36 -14.43 9.24 27.08
N PRO A 37 -14.69 10.55 26.95
CA PRO A 37 -15.98 11.04 26.44
C PRO A 37 -16.25 10.52 25.02
N GLN A 38 -17.49 10.08 24.73
CA GLN A 38 -17.88 9.52 23.42
C GLN A 38 -17.44 10.38 22.22
N LYS A 39 -17.60 11.70 22.35
CA LYS A 39 -17.25 12.66 21.28
C LYS A 39 -15.75 12.68 21.00
N GLU A 40 -14.93 12.57 22.04
CA GLU A 40 -13.47 12.56 21.93
C GLU A 40 -12.98 11.21 21.41
N ALA A 41 -13.53 10.10 21.90
CA ALA A 41 -13.22 8.75 21.44
C ALA A 41 -13.48 8.58 19.94
N LYS A 42 -14.67 9.00 19.47
CA LYS A 42 -15.02 8.97 18.05
C LYS A 42 -14.07 9.78 17.19
N LYS A 43 -13.70 10.99 17.63
CA LYS A 43 -12.75 11.84 16.90
C LYS A 43 -11.37 11.20 16.83
N PHE A 44 -10.88 10.67 17.95
CA PHE A 44 -9.59 10.00 18.05
C PHE A 44 -9.49 8.77 17.13
N ILE A 45 -10.48 7.87 17.19
CA ILE A 45 -10.53 6.68 16.32
C ILE A 45 -10.62 7.08 14.84
N THR A 46 -11.39 8.12 14.50
CA THR A 46 -11.49 8.61 13.12
C THR A 46 -10.14 9.12 12.59
N GLU A 47 -9.42 9.91 13.38
CA GLU A 47 -8.09 10.41 12.99
C GLU A 47 -7.05 9.29 12.88
N LEU A 48 -7.09 8.32 13.80
CA LEU A 48 -6.25 7.11 13.73
C LEU A 48 -6.55 6.29 12.47
N ARG A 49 -7.83 6.11 12.12
CA ARG A 49 -8.25 5.37 10.93
C ARG A 49 -7.67 5.97 9.67
N LYS A 50 -7.81 7.29 9.53
CA LYS A 50 -7.27 8.01 8.38
C LYS A 50 -5.76 7.80 8.24
N LYS A 51 -5.01 7.91 9.34
CA LYS A 51 -3.56 7.65 9.34
C LYS A 51 -3.22 6.19 9.02
N TYR A 52 -4.02 5.25 9.50
CA TYR A 52 -3.88 3.83 9.19
C TYR A 52 -4.04 3.56 7.70
N GLU A 53 -5.14 4.05 7.10
CA GLU A 53 -5.43 3.92 5.67
C GLU A 53 -4.34 4.56 4.80
N GLU A 54 -3.88 5.77 5.14
CA GLU A 54 -2.75 6.44 4.47
C GLU A 54 -1.45 5.63 4.56
N THR A 55 -1.20 4.98 5.69
CA THR A 55 0.00 4.15 5.90
C THR A 55 -0.09 2.85 5.11
N GLN A 56 -1.27 2.22 5.07
CA GLN A 56 -1.50 1.03 4.25
C GLN A 56 -1.26 1.31 2.76
N ALA A 57 -1.81 2.39 2.22
CA ALA A 57 -1.61 2.74 0.81
C ALA A 57 -0.11 2.93 0.47
N LYS A 58 0.66 3.54 1.37
CA LYS A 58 2.13 3.68 1.21
C LYS A 58 2.84 2.33 1.30
N LEU A 59 2.37 1.43 2.16
CA LEU A 59 2.92 0.08 2.28
C LEU A 59 2.66 -0.73 1.01
N GLU A 60 1.44 -0.70 0.48
CA GLU A 60 1.07 -1.36 -0.78
C GLU A 60 1.97 -0.89 -1.94
N GLN A 61 2.16 0.42 -2.09
CA GLN A 61 3.05 0.98 -3.11
C GLN A 61 4.51 0.52 -2.94
N ARG A 62 5.00 0.44 -1.70
CA ARG A 62 6.35 -0.05 -1.42
C ARG A 62 6.48 -1.53 -1.79
N VAL A 63 5.52 -2.35 -1.40
CA VAL A 63 5.49 -3.78 -1.72
C VAL A 63 5.44 -3.98 -3.24
N GLU A 64 4.55 -3.28 -3.94
CA GLU A 64 4.45 -3.36 -5.40
C GLU A 64 5.77 -2.99 -6.07
N LYS A 65 6.41 -1.90 -5.62
CA LYS A 65 7.73 -1.49 -6.12
C LYS A 65 8.80 -2.54 -5.84
N SER A 66 8.87 -3.08 -4.63
CA SER A 66 9.83 -4.12 -4.27
C SER A 66 9.63 -5.40 -5.08
N VAL A 67 8.39 -5.81 -5.32
CA VAL A 67 8.07 -6.96 -6.18
C VAL A 67 8.48 -6.68 -7.62
N LYS A 68 8.16 -5.51 -8.17
CA LYS A 68 8.58 -5.11 -9.53
C LYS A 68 10.11 -5.11 -9.68
N GLU A 69 10.83 -4.58 -8.69
CA GLU A 69 12.30 -4.58 -8.69
C GLU A 69 12.87 -6.00 -8.59
N PHE A 70 12.25 -6.87 -7.79
CA PHE A 70 12.65 -8.27 -7.71
C PHE A 70 12.45 -9.01 -9.04
N LEU A 71 11.28 -8.87 -9.68
CA LEU A 71 11.00 -9.49 -10.98
C LEU A 71 12.02 -9.05 -12.04
N LYS A 72 12.37 -7.75 -12.06
CA LYS A 72 13.42 -7.23 -12.95
C LYS A 72 14.78 -7.85 -12.67
N LYS A 73 15.17 -7.98 -11.40
CA LYS A 73 16.45 -8.61 -11.02
C LYS A 73 16.52 -10.10 -11.32
N ALA A 74 15.37 -10.78 -11.34
CA ALA A 74 15.26 -12.19 -11.67
C ALA A 74 15.13 -12.44 -13.18
N ASP A 75 15.29 -11.41 -14.03
CA ASP A 75 15.06 -11.46 -15.48
C ASP A 75 13.66 -11.99 -15.87
N ILE A 76 12.67 -11.79 -15.00
CA ILE A 76 11.29 -12.20 -15.26
C ILE A 76 10.58 -11.08 -16.02
N VAL A 77 10.27 -11.35 -17.28
CA VAL A 77 9.54 -10.44 -18.16
C VAL A 77 8.07 -10.38 -17.75
N THR A 78 7.51 -9.18 -17.61
CA THR A 78 6.10 -9.01 -17.29
C THR A 78 5.23 -9.03 -18.54
N ARG A 79 3.92 -9.25 -18.37
CA ARG A 79 2.96 -9.18 -19.48
C ARG A 79 2.91 -7.78 -20.11
N GLU A 80 3.21 -6.74 -19.34
CA GLU A 80 3.24 -5.36 -19.81
C GLU A 80 4.40 -5.15 -20.80
N ASP A 81 5.60 -5.64 -20.44
CA ASP A 81 6.77 -5.61 -21.32
C ASP A 81 6.49 -6.31 -22.66
N LEU A 82 5.85 -7.49 -22.60
CA LEU A 82 5.45 -8.24 -23.81
C LEU A 82 4.41 -7.50 -24.66
N LYS A 83 3.50 -6.73 -24.05
CA LYS A 83 2.53 -5.92 -24.79
C LYS A 83 3.21 -4.74 -25.48
N GLY A 84 4.17 -4.08 -24.81
CA GLY A 84 5.01 -3.03 -25.38
C GLY A 84 5.75 -3.53 -26.62
N LEU A 85 6.46 -4.65 -26.49
CA LEU A 85 7.19 -5.27 -27.60
C LEU A 85 6.27 -5.66 -28.76
N LYS A 86 5.08 -6.22 -28.48
CA LYS A 86 4.09 -6.55 -29.52
C LYS A 86 3.59 -5.31 -30.27
N LYS A 87 3.50 -4.15 -29.60
CA LYS A 87 3.08 -2.90 -30.24
C LYS A 87 4.17 -2.39 -31.16
N GLU A 88 5.42 -2.33 -30.68
CA GLU A 88 6.59 -1.95 -31.49
C GLU A 88 6.75 -2.84 -32.72
N ILE A 89 6.61 -4.16 -32.56
CA ILE A 89 6.65 -5.11 -33.69
C ILE A 89 5.55 -4.81 -34.72
N ARG A 90 4.33 -4.43 -34.30
CA ARG A 90 3.26 -4.07 -35.25
C ARG A 90 3.55 -2.77 -35.98
N GLU A 91 4.09 -1.77 -35.29
CA GLU A 91 4.44 -0.48 -35.88
C GLU A 91 5.57 -0.64 -36.90
N LEU A 92 6.61 -1.40 -36.56
CA LEU A 92 7.69 -1.76 -37.49
C LEU A 92 7.16 -2.52 -38.71
N LYS A 93 6.27 -3.51 -38.52
CA LYS A 93 5.64 -4.23 -39.63
C LYS A 93 4.86 -3.30 -40.56
N LYS A 94 4.14 -2.32 -40.01
CA LYS A 94 3.42 -1.32 -40.81
C LYS A 94 4.38 -0.47 -41.64
N LEU A 95 5.45 0.04 -41.03
CA LEU A 95 6.45 0.87 -41.71
C LEU A 95 7.13 0.12 -42.87
N ILE A 96 7.51 -1.14 -42.65
CA ILE A 96 8.09 -1.98 -43.70
C ILE A 96 7.08 -2.22 -44.83
N SER A 97 5.81 -2.50 -44.50
CA SER A 97 4.77 -2.70 -45.52
C SER A 97 4.46 -1.44 -46.34
N SER A 98 4.55 -0.25 -45.73
CA SER A 98 4.38 1.02 -46.44
C SER A 98 5.61 1.38 -47.28
N GLY A 99 6.82 1.10 -46.80
CA GLY A 99 8.06 1.33 -47.55
C GLY A 99 8.22 0.42 -48.77
N ALA A 100 7.76 -0.83 -48.67
CA ALA A 100 7.75 -1.78 -49.79
C ALA A 100 6.78 -1.38 -50.92
N SER A 101 5.79 -0.52 -50.64
CA SER A 101 4.84 -0.03 -51.65
C SER A 101 5.32 1.21 -52.40
N THR A 102 6.46 1.79 -52.03
CA THR A 102 7.05 2.99 -52.66
C THR A 102 8.19 2.68 -53.63
N GLU A 103 8.63 1.43 -53.73
CA GLU A 103 9.72 0.99 -54.64
C GLU A 103 9.23 0.07 -55.78
N ALA A 104 7.91 -0.12 -55.95
CA ALA A 104 7.30 -0.95 -57.00
C ALA A 104 6.62 -0.12 -58.10
#